data_AF-A0A967AEL9-F1
#
_entry.id   AF-A0A967AEL9-F1
#
_cell.length_a   1.000
_cell.length_b   1.000
_cell.length_c   1.000
_cell.angle_alpha   90.00
_cell.angle_beta   90.00
_cell.angle_gamma   90.00
#
_symmetry.space_group_name_H-M   'P 1'
#
loop_
_entity.id
_entity.type
_entity.pdbx_description
1 polymer ?
#
loop_
_entity_poly.entity_id
_entity_poly.type
_entity_poly.pdbx_seq_one_letter_code
_entity_poly.pdbx_strand_id
1 'polypeptide(L)' 'MNKKEKKELLKSFKEYSEKVIASKKESKKFLVKTGIHTKEGKLTKQYAS' A
#
# COMPACT_ATOMS: atom_id res chain seq x y z
N MET A 1 16.98 14.20 7.50
CA MET A 1 15.73 14.62 6.83
C MET A 1 15.32 15.99 7.34
N ASN A 2 15.25 16.97 6.46
CA ASN A 2 14.93 18.35 6.80
C ASN A 2 13.40 18.57 6.91
N LYS A 3 12.96 19.65 7.56
CA LYS A 3 11.51 19.92 7.78
C LYS A 3 10.71 19.94 6.47
N LYS A 4 11.30 20.45 5.39
CA LYS A 4 10.67 20.53 4.06
C LYS A 4 10.45 19.13 3.45
N GLU A 5 11.49 18.29 3.48
CA GLU A 5 11.44 16.91 3.00
C GLU A 5 10.39 16.09 3.78
N LYS A 6 10.31 16.28 5.10
CA LYS A 6 9.30 15.62 5.94
C LYS A 6 7.87 15.98 5.51
N LYS A 7 7.63 17.24 5.18
CA LYS A 7 6.31 17.73 4.74
C LYS A 7 5.94 17.16 3.38
N GLU A 8 6.89 17.08 2.45
CA GLU A 8 6.65 16.47 1.14
C GLU A 8 6.42 14.96 1.23
N LEU A 9 7.17 14.26 2.09
CA LEU A 9 6.96 12.84 2.35
C LEU A 9 5.56 12.58 2.92
N LEU A 10 5.11 13.38 3.91
CA LEU A 10 3.78 13.23 4.49
C LEU A 10 2.66 13.50 3.47
N LYS A 11 2.85 14.49 2.59
CA LYS A 11 1.88 14.81 1.53
C LYS A 11 1.78 13.67 0.52
N SER A 12 2.91 13.19 0.01
CA SER A 12 2.96 12.10 -0.97
C SER A 12 2.47 10.77 -0.37
N PHE A 13 2.75 10.52 0.92
CA PHE A 13 2.17 9.38 1.64
C PHE A 13 0.64 9.48 1.73
N LYS A 14 0.10 10.66 2.04
CA LYS A 14 -1.35 10.86 2.13
C LYS A 14 -2.02 10.57 0.79
N GLU A 15 -1.53 11.17 -0.29
CA GLU A 15 -2.06 10.94 -1.65
C GLU A 15 -1.96 9.48 -2.08
N TYR A 16 -0.86 8.80 -1.72
CA TYR A 16 -0.70 7.37 -1.97
C TYR A 16 -1.71 6.54 -1.18
N SER A 17 -1.88 6.83 0.11
CA SER A 17 -2.81 6.11 0.99
C SER A 17 -4.26 6.24 0.49
N GLU A 18 -4.68 7.43 0.07
CA GLU A 18 -6.01 7.68 -0.51
C GLU A 18 -6.23 6.86 -1.78
N LYS A 19 -5.23 6.75 -2.66
CA LYS A 19 -5.31 5.91 -3.87
C LYS A 19 -5.43 4.42 -3.55
N VAL A 20 -4.69 3.94 -2.54
CA VAL A 20 -4.71 2.52 -2.14
C VAL A 20 -6.05 2.14 -1.50
N ILE A 21 -6.65 3.00 -0.69
CA ILE A 21 -7.94 2.73 -0.03
C ILE A 21 -9.16 2.97 -0.95
N ALA A 22 -9.03 3.82 -1.98
CA ALA A 22 -10.14 4.18 -2.86
C ALA A 22 -10.73 2.99 -3.64
N SER A 23 -9.97 1.91 -3.84
CA SER A 23 -10.46 0.74 -4.56
C SER A 23 -9.98 -0.57 -3.95
N LYS A 24 -10.89 -1.54 -3.88
CA LYS A 24 -10.59 -2.93 -3.49
C LYS A 24 -9.51 -3.55 -4.38
N LYS A 25 -9.40 -3.12 -5.64
CA LYS A 25 -8.38 -3.57 -6.60
C LYS A 25 -6.98 -3.03 -6.23
N GLU A 26 -6.89 -1.74 -5.92
CA GLU A 26 -5.62 -1.09 -5.56
C GLU A 26 -5.14 -1.53 -4.17
N SER A 27 -6.07 -1.70 -3.22
CA SER A 27 -5.79 -2.31 -1.91
C SER A 27 -5.22 -3.73 -2.06
N LYS A 28 -5.84 -4.58 -2.91
CA LYS A 28 -5.30 -5.93 -3.19
C LYS A 28 -3.90 -5.89 -3.81
N LYS A 29 -3.63 -4.99 -4.75
CA LYS A 29 -2.27 -4.82 -5.32
C LYS A 29 -1.26 -4.41 -4.24
N PHE A 30 -1.63 -3.51 -3.34
CA PHE A 30 -0.77 -3.09 -2.23
C PHE A 30 -0.45 -4.26 -1.30
N LEU A 31 -1.44 -5.06 -0.90
CA LEU A 31 -1.25 -6.22 -0.02
C LEU A 31 -0.31 -7.27 -0.65
N VAL A 32 -0.44 -7.51 -1.95
CA VAL A 32 0.47 -8.41 -2.69
C VAL A 32 1.87 -7.80 -2.78
N LYS A 33 1.99 -6.51 -3.14
CA LYS A 33 3.28 -5.82 -3.27
C LYS A 33 4.06 -5.77 -1.95
N THR A 34 3.35 -5.55 -0.84
CA THR A 34 3.94 -5.53 0.50
C THR A 34 4.19 -6.93 1.05
N GLY A 35 3.72 -7.97 0.36
CA GLY A 35 3.97 -9.37 0.72
C GLY A 35 3.52 -9.67 2.14
N ILE A 36 2.41 -9.07 2.59
CA ILE A 36 1.92 -9.24 3.95
C ILE A 36 1.71 -10.74 4.19
N HIS A 37 2.30 -11.24 5.28
CA HIS A 37 2.10 -12.61 5.70
C HIS A 37 0.70 -12.73 6.29
N THR A 38 -0.15 -13.52 5.64
CA THR A 38 -1.35 -14.04 6.27
C THR A 38 -0.97 -15.27 7.09
N LYS A 39 -1.91 -15.80 7.89
CA LYS A 39 -1.69 -17.04 8.66
C LYS A 39 -1.27 -18.24 7.80
N GLU A 40 -1.48 -18.17 6.48
CA GLU A 40 -1.21 -19.22 5.52
C GLU A 40 0.08 -18.99 4.69
N GLY A 41 0.77 -17.85 4.87
CA GLY A 41 2.02 -17.52 4.17
C GLY A 41 2.04 -16.11 3.54
N LYS A 42 3.02 -15.84 2.67
CA LYS A 42 3.12 -14.54 1.96
C LYS A 42 2.01 -14.42 0.92
N LEU A 43 1.30 -13.29 0.92
CA LEU A 43 0.35 -12.96 -0.14
C LEU A 43 1.11 -12.66 -1.46
N THR A 44 1.34 -13.69 -2.29
CA THR A 44 2.16 -13.58 -3.52
C THR A 44 1.32 -13.33 -4.78
N LYS A 45 0.01 -13.59 -4.75
CA LYS A 45 -0.90 -13.44 -5.89
C LYS A 45 -2.24 -12.88 -5.44
N GLN A 46 -2.90 -12.10 -6.31
CA GLN A 46 -4.31 -11.78 -6.10
C GLN A 46 -5.11 -13.08 -6.19
N TYR A 47 -5.99 -13.34 -5.22
CA TYR A 47 -6.89 -14.50 -5.26
C TYR A 47 -7.56 -14.56 -6.64
N ALA A 48 -7.26 -15.61 -7.40
CA ALA A 48 -7.99 -15.93 -8.61
C ALA A 48 -9.40 -16.35 -8.18
N SER A 49 -10.41 -15.68 -8.73
CA SER A 49 -11.80 -16.05 -8.51
C SER A 49 -12.20 -17.20 -9.42
#